data_AF-A0A7S2V7Z7-F1
#
_entry.id   AF-A0A7S2V7Z7-F1
#
_cell.length_a   1.000
_cell.length_b   1.000
_cell.length_c   1.000
_cell.angle_alpha   90.00
_cell.angle_beta   90.00
_cell.angle_gamma   90.00
#
_symmetry.space_group_name_H-M   'P 1'
#
loop_
_entity.id
_entity.type
_entity.pdbx_description
1 polymer ?
#
loop_
_entity_poly.entity_id
_entity_poly.type
_entity_poly.pdbx_seq_one_letter_code
_entity_poly.pdbx_strand_id
1 'polypeptide(L)'
;WLELASTLQGTLDRDFWGGGVYYTMSAADTSILIRTKSDYDGAEPCATSVAAMNLFRLGAYFDNEEMRTRGREILAFCLDQKNTPYSMNELLGAAVCQLLTPKQIVILHKNGQDADASRLSNVIQKLFLPNRVLMKINADISADQSRLKSSLNIGAKLECIDGEPTAYVCEKSSCSLPVTEESELFELVVEGC
;
A
#
# COMPACT_ATOMS: atom_id res chain seq x y z
N TRP A 1 6.02 12.08 -0.60
CA TRP A 1 6.00 11.11 0.50
C TRP A 1 6.16 9.67 0.00
N LEU A 2 5.47 9.26 -1.08
CA LEU A 2 5.51 7.88 -1.57
C LEU A 2 6.91 7.46 -2.08
N GLU A 3 7.63 8.34 -2.75
CA GLU A 3 9.04 8.09 -3.13
C GLU A 3 9.93 7.88 -1.90
N LEU A 4 9.74 8.69 -0.86
CA LEU A 4 10.45 8.51 0.41
C LEU A 4 10.11 7.16 1.04
N ALA A 5 8.84 6.74 1.03
CA ALA A 5 8.43 5.42 1.51
C ALA A 5 9.12 4.29 0.74
N SER A 6 9.23 4.41 -0.59
CA SER A 6 9.98 3.46 -1.42
C SER A 6 11.47 3.42 -1.07
N THR A 7 12.09 4.57 -0.86
CA THR A 7 13.51 4.68 -0.48
C THR A 7 13.77 4.09 0.91
N LEU A 8 12.88 4.32 1.86
CA LEU A 8 12.95 3.74 3.20
C LEU A 8 12.77 2.23 3.17
N GLN A 9 11.83 1.71 2.38
CA GLN A 9 11.69 0.26 2.18
C GLN A 9 12.96 -0.34 1.57
N GLY A 10 13.52 0.26 0.51
CA GLY A 10 14.76 -0.22 -0.09
C GLY A 10 15.96 -0.18 0.88
N THR A 11 15.98 0.77 1.80
CA THR A 11 16.99 0.84 2.87
C THR A 11 16.80 -0.30 3.88
N LEU A 12 15.54 -0.57 4.27
CA LEU A 12 15.19 -1.69 5.14
C LEU A 12 15.59 -3.03 4.51
N ASP A 13 15.30 -3.21 3.23
CA ASP A 13 15.67 -4.40 2.44
C ASP A 13 17.17 -4.60 2.39
N ARG A 14 17.94 -3.53 2.10
CA ARG A 14 19.40 -3.60 1.99
C ARG A 14 20.08 -3.95 3.31
N ASP A 15 19.67 -3.28 4.39
CA ASP A 15 20.45 -3.28 5.63
C ASP A 15 19.97 -4.32 6.65
N PHE A 16 18.72 -4.80 6.54
CA PHE A 16 18.07 -5.59 7.59
C PHE A 16 17.40 -6.88 7.10
N TRP A 17 17.24 -7.11 5.79
CA TRP A 17 16.62 -8.34 5.28
C TRP A 17 17.52 -9.57 5.44
N GLY A 18 16.96 -10.68 5.91
CA GLY A 18 17.65 -11.98 5.79
C GLY A 18 16.92 -13.17 6.40
N GLY A 19 16.93 -14.29 5.67
CA GLY A 19 16.29 -15.53 6.09
C GLY A 19 14.79 -15.34 6.33
N GLY A 20 14.09 -14.71 5.37
CA GLY A 20 12.63 -14.57 5.33
C GLY A 20 12.02 -13.44 6.17
N VAL A 21 12.82 -12.70 6.94
CA VAL A 21 12.32 -11.62 7.82
C VAL A 21 13.35 -10.49 7.96
N TYR A 22 13.02 -9.46 8.75
CA TYR A 22 13.90 -8.34 9.06
C TYR A 22 14.50 -8.45 10.46
N TYR A 23 15.80 -8.16 10.56
CA TYR A 23 16.52 -8.07 11.82
C TYR A 23 16.34 -6.67 12.45
N THR A 24 16.51 -6.59 13.77
CA THR A 24 16.46 -5.31 14.50
C THR A 24 17.75 -4.51 14.40
N MET A 25 18.82 -5.12 13.86
CA MET A 25 20.14 -4.51 13.74
C MET A 25 20.70 -4.69 12.33
N SER A 26 21.47 -3.70 11.88
CA SER A 26 22.05 -3.70 10.53
C SER A 26 23.03 -4.84 10.32
N ALA A 27 23.04 -5.40 9.11
CA ALA A 27 24.05 -6.35 8.67
C ALA A 27 25.47 -5.74 8.63
N ALA A 28 25.60 -4.42 8.48
CA ALA A 28 26.88 -3.73 8.38
C ALA A 28 27.60 -3.52 9.72
N ASP A 29 26.87 -3.60 10.85
CA ASP A 29 27.47 -3.40 12.17
C ASP A 29 28.22 -4.67 12.61
N THR A 30 29.55 -4.61 12.57
CA THR A 30 30.43 -5.73 12.92
C THR A 30 30.63 -5.91 14.42
N SER A 31 30.20 -4.95 15.25
CA SER A 31 30.29 -5.04 16.71
C SER A 31 29.22 -5.97 17.31
N ILE A 32 28.19 -6.28 16.53
CA ILE A 32 27.05 -7.09 16.96
C ILE A 32 27.31 -8.56 16.66
N LEU A 33 27.55 -9.32 17.73
CA LEU A 33 27.82 -10.76 17.68
C LEU A 33 26.55 -11.59 17.46
N ILE A 34 25.42 -11.17 18.04
CA ILE A 34 24.13 -11.86 17.95
C ILE A 34 23.11 -10.87 17.39
N ARG A 35 22.52 -11.21 16.24
CA ARG A 35 21.43 -10.44 15.63
C ARG A 35 20.11 -11.12 15.92
N THR A 36 19.14 -10.36 16.41
CA THR A 36 17.83 -10.87 16.79
C THR A 36 16.77 -10.49 15.77
N LYS A 37 15.77 -11.36 15.67
CA LYS A 37 14.53 -11.13 14.93
C LYS A 37 13.43 -10.97 15.98
N SER A 38 12.53 -10.03 15.77
CA SER A 38 11.34 -9.95 16.63
C SER A 38 10.23 -10.80 16.02
N ASP A 39 9.71 -11.71 16.83
CA ASP A 39 8.59 -12.58 16.53
C ASP A 39 7.33 -12.17 17.31
N TYR A 40 7.27 -10.94 17.81
CA TYR A 40 6.14 -10.46 18.60
C TYR A 40 5.78 -9.01 18.25
N ASP A 41 4.51 -8.79 17.92
CA ASP A 41 3.92 -7.46 17.81
C ASP A 41 3.37 -7.06 19.19
N GLY A 42 4.12 -6.20 19.88
CA GLY A 42 3.75 -5.68 21.19
C GLY A 42 2.97 -4.37 21.09
N ALA A 43 3.21 -3.45 22.03
CA ALA A 43 2.76 -2.06 21.89
C ALA A 43 3.37 -1.41 20.64
N GLU A 44 4.58 -1.83 20.28
CA GLU A 44 5.24 -1.51 19.03
C GLU A 44 5.18 -2.73 18.10
N PRO A 45 4.73 -2.55 16.85
CA PRO A 45 4.76 -3.63 15.87
C PRO A 45 6.20 -3.96 15.50
N CYS A 46 6.47 -5.22 15.20
CA CYS A 46 7.82 -5.61 14.81
C CYS A 46 8.13 -5.17 13.37
N ALA A 47 9.42 -4.95 13.08
CA ALA A 47 9.87 -4.48 11.78
C ALA A 47 9.38 -5.37 10.63
N THR A 48 9.33 -6.69 10.85
CA THR A 48 8.87 -7.67 9.87
C THR A 48 7.39 -7.51 9.53
N SER A 49 6.53 -7.32 10.53
CA SER A 49 5.10 -7.10 10.34
C SER A 49 4.83 -5.81 9.56
N VAL A 50 5.50 -4.72 9.98
CA VAL A 50 5.40 -3.41 9.30
C VAL A 50 5.89 -3.51 7.85
N ALA A 51 7.02 -4.18 7.63
CA ALA A 51 7.58 -4.37 6.30
C ALA A 51 6.65 -5.17 5.38
N ALA A 52 5.99 -6.22 5.88
CA ALA A 52 5.03 -6.98 5.08
C ALA A 52 3.89 -6.09 4.56
N MET A 53 3.27 -5.29 5.44
CA MET A 53 2.22 -4.34 5.04
C MET A 53 2.74 -3.28 4.05
N ASN A 54 3.94 -2.74 4.30
CA ASN A 54 4.57 -1.78 3.40
C ASN A 54 4.80 -2.38 2.01
N LEU A 55 5.34 -3.58 1.92
CA LEU A 55 5.62 -4.28 0.67
C LEU A 55 4.34 -4.54 -0.13
N PHE A 56 3.23 -4.93 0.50
CA PHE A 56 1.95 -5.09 -0.19
C PHE A 56 1.41 -3.74 -0.71
N ARG A 57 1.46 -2.69 0.12
CA ARG A 57 1.00 -1.36 -0.30
C ARG A 57 1.87 -0.77 -1.40
N LEU A 58 3.20 -0.83 -1.27
CA LEU A 58 4.14 -0.33 -2.26
C LEU A 58 4.08 -1.15 -3.54
N GLY A 59 3.95 -2.48 -3.45
CA GLY A 59 3.71 -3.35 -4.60
C GLY A 59 2.40 -3.04 -5.33
N ALA A 60 1.38 -2.56 -4.62
CA ALA A 60 0.16 -2.03 -5.23
C ALA A 60 0.35 -0.61 -5.80
N TYR A 61 1.02 0.33 -5.12
CA TYR A 61 1.30 1.65 -5.68
C TYR A 61 2.15 1.60 -6.95
N PHE A 62 3.17 0.73 -6.96
CA PHE A 62 4.19 0.67 -8.00
C PHE A 62 4.00 -0.44 -9.04
N ASP A 63 2.89 -1.19 -8.96
CA ASP A 63 2.67 -2.44 -9.71
C ASP A 63 3.90 -3.37 -9.71
N ASN A 64 4.52 -3.51 -8.54
CA ASN A 64 5.78 -4.22 -8.38
C ASN A 64 5.56 -5.61 -7.77
N GLU A 65 5.64 -6.63 -8.62
CA GLU A 65 5.45 -8.03 -8.20
C GLU A 65 6.58 -8.56 -7.31
N GLU A 66 7.81 -8.03 -7.41
CA GLU A 66 8.91 -8.40 -6.53
C GLU A 66 8.62 -7.99 -5.09
N MET A 67 8.09 -6.78 -4.87
CA MET A 67 7.65 -6.32 -3.56
C MET A 67 6.53 -7.21 -3.00
N ARG A 68 5.52 -7.55 -3.82
CA ARG A 68 4.45 -8.47 -3.38
C ARG A 68 4.99 -9.85 -3.05
N THR A 69 5.94 -10.36 -3.84
CA THR A 69 6.59 -11.65 -3.59
C THR A 69 7.35 -11.64 -2.27
N ARG A 70 8.13 -10.59 -1.99
CA ARG A 70 8.82 -10.42 -0.71
C ARG A 70 7.84 -10.41 0.47
N GLY A 71 6.71 -9.70 0.34
CA GLY A 71 5.66 -9.72 1.35
C GLY A 71 5.11 -11.13 1.61
N ARG A 72 4.89 -11.93 0.55
CA ARG A 72 4.44 -13.32 0.67
C ARG A 72 5.50 -14.24 1.28
N GLU A 73 6.78 -14.03 1.01
CA GLU A 73 7.88 -14.76 1.66
C GLU A 73 7.87 -14.57 3.17
N ILE A 74 7.63 -13.34 3.65
CA ILE A 74 7.49 -13.03 5.08
C ILE A 74 6.31 -13.80 5.68
N LEU A 75 5.13 -13.72 5.04
CA LEU A 75 3.95 -14.44 5.51
C LEU A 75 4.21 -15.94 5.58
N ALA A 76 4.79 -16.54 4.53
CA ALA A 76 5.11 -17.95 4.50
C ALA A 76 6.07 -18.34 5.65
N PHE A 77 7.15 -17.57 5.84
CA PHE A 77 8.13 -17.85 6.89
C PHE A 77 7.51 -17.74 8.29
N CYS A 78 6.79 -16.66 8.57
CA CYS A 78 6.24 -16.40 9.90
C CYS A 78 5.06 -17.32 10.24
N LEU A 79 4.26 -17.73 9.24
CA LEU A 79 3.14 -18.65 9.47
C LEU A 79 3.59 -20.10 9.60
N ASP A 80 4.65 -20.52 8.90
CA ASP A 80 5.20 -21.88 8.99
C ASP A 80 5.89 -22.13 10.35
N GLN A 81 6.52 -21.09 10.93
CA GLN A 81 7.22 -21.22 12.21
C GLN A 81 6.32 -21.09 13.45
N LYS A 82 5.06 -20.71 13.30
CA LYS A 82 4.21 -20.31 14.43
C LYS A 82 3.03 -21.23 14.66
N ASN A 83 3.07 -21.94 15.80
CA ASN A 83 1.88 -22.50 16.44
C ASN A 83 1.01 -21.44 17.15
N THR A 84 1.39 -20.15 17.11
CA THR A 84 0.73 -19.06 17.86
C THR A 84 0.58 -17.79 17.01
N PRO A 85 -0.38 -17.76 16.05
CA PRO A 85 -0.63 -16.61 15.18
C PRO A 85 -1.00 -15.32 15.94
N TYR A 86 -1.52 -15.44 17.16
CA TYR A 86 -1.93 -14.31 18.02
C TYR A 86 -0.78 -13.41 18.52
N SER A 87 0.48 -13.80 18.28
CA SER A 87 1.66 -13.02 18.67
C SER A 87 2.04 -11.93 17.67
N MET A 88 1.47 -11.92 16.46
CA MET A 88 1.79 -10.97 15.40
C MET A 88 0.54 -10.37 14.76
N ASN A 89 -0.13 -9.47 15.49
CA ASN A 89 -1.39 -8.87 15.04
C ASN A 89 -1.20 -7.94 13.83
N GLU A 90 -0.08 -7.23 13.72
CA GLU A 90 0.19 -6.37 12.56
C GLU A 90 0.46 -7.24 11.32
N LEU A 91 1.17 -8.36 11.49
CA LEU A 91 1.37 -9.31 10.39
C LEU A 91 0.05 -9.92 9.92
N LEU A 92 -0.89 -10.18 10.83
CA LEU A 92 -2.24 -10.65 10.47
C LEU A 92 -2.97 -9.60 9.62
N GLY A 93 -2.82 -8.31 9.92
CA GLY A 93 -3.30 -7.23 9.06
C GLY A 93 -2.72 -7.29 7.65
N ALA A 94 -1.40 -7.54 7.53
CA ALA A 94 -0.74 -7.72 6.24
C ALA A 94 -1.24 -8.98 5.50
N ALA A 95 -1.49 -10.08 6.22
CA ALA A 95 -2.08 -11.29 5.66
C ALA A 95 -3.50 -11.03 5.10
N VAL A 96 -4.34 -10.32 5.84
CA VAL A 96 -5.67 -9.89 5.36
C VAL A 96 -5.55 -9.00 4.13
N CYS A 97 -4.62 -8.05 4.12
CA CYS A 97 -4.33 -7.20 2.96
C CYS A 97 -3.94 -8.03 1.71
N GLN A 98 -3.14 -9.08 1.88
CA GLN A 98 -2.73 -9.98 0.79
C GLN A 98 -3.83 -10.96 0.34
N LEU A 99 -4.70 -11.40 1.25
CA LEU A 99 -5.82 -12.28 0.93
C LEU A 99 -6.91 -11.54 0.15
N LEU A 100 -7.16 -10.30 0.51
CA LEU A 100 -8.08 -9.43 -0.19
C LEU A 100 -7.42 -8.89 -1.46
N THR A 101 -8.22 -8.70 -2.51
CA THR A 101 -7.73 -8.06 -3.74
C THR A 101 -7.39 -6.60 -3.43
N PRO A 102 -6.17 -6.09 -3.73
CA PRO A 102 -5.86 -4.69 -3.52
C PRO A 102 -6.85 -3.77 -4.23
N LYS A 103 -7.43 -2.81 -3.49
CA LYS A 103 -8.33 -1.78 -4.01
C LYS A 103 -7.56 -0.49 -4.20
N GLN A 104 -7.20 -0.18 -5.45
CA GLN A 104 -6.55 1.09 -5.80
C GLN A 104 -7.63 2.15 -6.03
N ILE A 105 -7.66 3.17 -5.17
CA ILE A 105 -8.61 4.27 -5.26
C ILE A 105 -7.83 5.49 -5.77
N VAL A 106 -8.15 5.93 -6.97
CA VAL A 106 -7.52 7.08 -7.63
C VAL A 106 -8.50 8.24 -7.62
N ILE A 107 -8.09 9.38 -7.08
CA ILE A 107 -8.84 10.64 -7.12
C ILE A 107 -8.03 11.61 -7.97
N LEU A 108 -8.60 12.00 -9.11
CA LEU A 108 -8.05 13.01 -9.99
C LEU A 108 -8.66 14.37 -9.67
N HIS A 109 -7.85 15.42 -9.78
CA HIS A 109 -8.30 16.80 -9.69
C HIS A 109 -7.44 17.70 -10.58
N LYS A 110 -7.95 18.86 -10.98
CA LYS A 110 -7.16 19.88 -11.69
C LYS A 110 -6.57 20.89 -10.72
N ASN A 111 -5.77 21.82 -11.25
CA ASN A 111 -5.22 22.93 -10.50
C ASN A 111 -6.33 23.74 -9.83
N GLY A 112 -6.14 24.08 -8.54
CA GLY A 112 -7.13 24.81 -7.74
C GLY A 112 -8.25 23.95 -7.14
N GLN A 113 -8.34 22.65 -7.47
CA GLN A 113 -9.40 21.77 -6.99
C GLN A 113 -8.98 20.82 -5.85
N ASP A 114 -7.76 20.93 -5.32
CA ASP A 114 -7.24 19.99 -4.31
C ASP A 114 -8.08 19.97 -3.00
N ALA A 115 -8.58 21.15 -2.60
CA ALA A 115 -9.45 21.27 -1.43
C ALA A 115 -10.80 20.57 -1.67
N ASP A 116 -11.39 20.76 -2.85
CA ASP A 116 -12.66 20.12 -3.23
C ASP A 116 -12.50 18.59 -3.36
N ALA A 117 -11.45 18.13 -4.06
CA ALA A 117 -11.11 16.71 -4.19
C ALA A 117 -10.92 15.99 -2.85
N SER A 118 -10.63 16.74 -1.78
CA SER A 118 -10.50 16.17 -0.45
C SER A 118 -11.82 15.61 0.09
N ARG A 119 -12.99 16.07 -0.40
CA ARG A 119 -14.31 15.49 -0.05
C ARG A 119 -14.37 13.99 -0.37
N LEU A 120 -13.94 13.60 -1.58
CA LEU A 120 -13.87 12.21 -2.00
C LEU A 120 -12.85 11.42 -1.16
N SER A 121 -11.68 12.00 -0.87
CA SER A 121 -10.68 11.31 -0.04
C SER A 121 -11.14 11.10 1.41
N ASN A 122 -11.96 12.02 1.94
CA ASN A 122 -12.51 11.93 3.29
C ASN A 122 -13.48 10.77 3.45
N VAL A 123 -14.24 10.41 2.40
CA VAL A 123 -15.09 9.20 2.38
C VAL A 123 -14.23 7.97 2.68
N ILE A 124 -13.11 7.82 1.97
CA ILE A 124 -12.22 6.66 2.09
C ILE A 124 -11.49 6.64 3.44
N GLN A 125 -11.08 7.80 3.95
CA GLN A 125 -10.36 7.90 5.22
C GLN A 125 -11.22 7.50 6.42
N LYS A 126 -12.55 7.64 6.34
CA LYS A 126 -13.49 7.23 7.39
C LYS A 126 -13.77 5.72 7.40
N LEU A 127 -13.41 5.00 6.33
CA LEU A 127 -13.61 3.56 6.21
C LEU A 127 -12.39 2.79 6.71
N PHE A 128 -12.61 1.59 7.25
CA PHE A 128 -11.54 0.63 7.49
C PHE A 128 -11.48 -0.37 6.30
N LEU A 129 -10.45 -0.23 5.47
CA LEU A 129 -10.24 -1.05 4.26
C LEU A 129 -8.78 -1.52 4.29
N PRO A 130 -8.49 -2.72 4.80
CA PRO A 130 -7.11 -3.16 5.03
C PRO A 130 -6.29 -3.30 3.73
N ASN A 131 -6.97 -3.54 2.60
CA ASN A 131 -6.43 -3.72 1.26
C ASN A 131 -6.46 -2.44 0.38
N ARG A 132 -6.79 -1.27 0.93
CA ARG A 132 -6.86 -0.03 0.14
C ARG A 132 -5.49 0.59 -0.12
N VAL A 133 -5.39 1.23 -1.27
CA VAL A 133 -4.30 2.12 -1.66
C VAL A 133 -4.95 3.37 -2.25
N LEU A 134 -4.72 4.54 -1.65
CA LEU A 134 -5.38 5.80 -2.04
C LEU A 134 -4.37 6.75 -2.69
N MET A 135 -4.69 7.22 -3.89
CA MET A 135 -3.89 8.18 -4.64
C MET A 135 -4.74 9.39 -4.97
N LYS A 136 -4.31 10.58 -4.53
CA LYS A 136 -4.87 11.85 -4.99
C LYS A 136 -3.85 12.50 -5.93
N ILE A 137 -4.22 12.65 -7.20
CA ILE A 137 -3.32 13.02 -8.29
C ILE A 137 -3.84 14.28 -8.97
N ASN A 138 -2.96 15.27 -9.12
CA ASN A 138 -3.24 16.43 -9.96
C ASN A 138 -3.09 16.04 -11.45
N ALA A 139 -4.18 16.11 -12.20
CA ALA A 139 -4.23 15.75 -13.62
C ALA A 139 -3.40 16.70 -14.50
N ASP A 140 -3.27 17.98 -14.11
CA ASP A 140 -2.58 19.02 -14.89
C ASP A 140 -1.05 18.97 -14.76
N ILE A 141 -0.53 18.27 -13.73
CA ILE A 141 0.92 18.08 -13.60
C ILE A 141 1.37 17.07 -14.65
N SER A 142 2.19 17.55 -15.59
CA SER A 142 2.83 16.75 -16.64
C SER A 142 3.72 15.66 -16.02
N ALA A 143 4.05 14.67 -16.84
CA ALA A 143 4.55 13.33 -16.51
C ALA A 143 5.82 13.20 -15.64
N ASP A 144 6.25 14.20 -14.86
CA ASP A 144 7.40 14.12 -13.96
C ASP A 144 7.06 13.52 -12.57
N GLN A 145 5.78 13.27 -12.29
CA GLN A 145 5.38 12.15 -11.41
C GLN A 145 5.32 10.82 -12.19
N SER A 146 6.28 10.62 -13.11
CA SER A 146 6.33 9.54 -14.12
C SER A 146 6.10 8.17 -13.52
N ARG A 147 6.70 7.91 -12.35
CA ARG A 147 6.64 6.60 -11.70
C ARG A 147 5.23 6.21 -11.27
N LEU A 148 4.46 7.12 -10.66
CA LEU A 148 3.09 6.82 -10.22
C LEU A 148 2.11 6.64 -11.37
N LYS A 149 2.16 7.55 -12.36
CA LYS A 149 1.29 7.43 -13.55
C LYS A 149 1.65 6.19 -14.37
N SER A 150 2.92 5.78 -14.41
CA SER A 150 3.36 4.55 -15.08
C SER A 150 3.06 3.27 -14.30
N SER A 151 3.00 3.34 -12.97
CA SER A 151 2.74 2.19 -12.11
C SER A 151 1.27 1.92 -11.87
N LEU A 152 0.42 2.91 -12.10
CA LEU A 152 -0.96 2.66 -12.47
C LEU A 152 -0.93 2.03 -13.86
N ASN A 153 -0.68 0.72 -13.92
CA ASN A 153 -0.76 -0.12 -15.12
C ASN A 153 -2.23 -0.29 -15.54
N ILE A 154 -2.92 0.85 -15.61
CA ILE A 154 -4.32 0.99 -15.95
C ILE A 154 -4.28 1.34 -17.43
N GLY A 155 -4.67 0.38 -18.27
CA GLY A 155 -4.80 0.59 -19.71
C GLY A 155 -5.84 1.66 -20.09
N ALA A 156 -6.56 2.23 -19.12
CA ALA A 156 -7.47 3.34 -19.29
C ALA A 156 -6.78 4.69 -19.01
N LYS A 157 -6.96 5.65 -19.93
CA LYS A 157 -6.66 7.07 -19.65
C LYS A 157 -7.64 7.55 -18.59
N LEU A 158 -7.20 7.60 -17.33
CA LEU A 158 -7.98 8.19 -16.25
C LEU A 158 -7.98 9.72 -16.42
N GLU A 159 -9.17 10.32 -16.46
CA GLU A 159 -9.36 11.75 -16.64
C GLU A 159 -10.41 12.30 -15.66
N CYS A 160 -10.36 13.61 -15.40
CA CYS A 160 -11.46 14.28 -14.70
C CYS A 160 -12.67 14.37 -15.64
N ILE A 161 -13.84 13.93 -15.20
CA ILE A 161 -15.09 14.07 -15.95
C ILE A 161 -15.76 15.41 -15.62
N ASP A 162 -16.34 16.05 -16.65
CA ASP A 162 -17.04 17.35 -16.55
C ASP A 162 -16.26 18.47 -15.85
N GLY A 163 -14.94 18.33 -15.76
CA GLY A 163 -14.08 19.28 -15.06
C GLY A 163 -14.09 19.16 -13.54
N GLU A 164 -14.76 18.16 -12.97
CA GLU A 164 -14.88 17.92 -11.52
C GLU A 164 -13.80 16.96 -10.99
N PRO A 165 -13.46 17.01 -9.69
CA PRO A 165 -12.69 15.95 -9.05
C PRO A 165 -13.38 14.60 -9.24
N THR A 166 -12.62 13.62 -9.72
CA THR A 166 -13.18 12.34 -10.18
C THR A 166 -12.45 11.19 -9.50
N ALA A 167 -13.21 10.25 -8.93
CA ALA A 167 -12.66 9.04 -8.34
C ALA A 167 -12.86 7.81 -9.25
N TYR A 168 -11.91 6.88 -9.16
CA TYR A 168 -11.93 5.56 -9.78
C TYR A 168 -11.53 4.52 -8.74
N VAL A 169 -12.20 3.38 -8.74
CA VAL A 169 -11.84 2.21 -7.91
C VAL A 169 -11.37 1.10 -8.82
N CYS A 170 -10.11 0.70 -8.69
CA CYS A 170 -9.47 -0.27 -9.55
C CYS A 170 -9.11 -1.56 -8.80
N GLU A 171 -9.45 -2.69 -9.41
CA GLU A 171 -9.22 -4.06 -8.94
C GLU A 171 -8.90 -4.97 -10.13
N LYS A 172 -7.96 -5.92 -9.95
CA LYS A 172 -7.63 -6.97 -10.93
C LYS A 172 -7.48 -6.44 -12.38
N SER A 173 -6.74 -5.34 -12.53
CA SER A 173 -6.46 -4.68 -13.82
C SER A 173 -7.66 -4.02 -14.51
N SER A 174 -8.77 -3.83 -13.81
CA SER A 174 -9.93 -3.07 -14.28
C SER A 174 -10.23 -1.91 -13.33
N CYS A 175 -10.82 -0.84 -13.84
CA CYS A 175 -11.33 0.26 -13.03
C CYS A 175 -12.83 0.40 -13.21
N SER A 176 -13.48 0.90 -12.17
CA SER A 176 -14.88 1.31 -12.19
C SER A 176 -15.14 2.41 -13.22
N LEU A 177 -16.43 2.69 -13.43
CA LEU A 177 -16.83 3.97 -14.00
C LEU A 177 -16.37 5.13 -13.10
N PRO A 178 -16.08 6.32 -13.68
CA PRO A 178 -15.77 7.51 -12.90
C PRO A 178 -16.95 7.94 -12.04
N VAL A 179 -16.67 8.35 -10.81
CA VAL A 179 -17.67 8.93 -9.89
C VAL A 179 -17.19 10.29 -9.38
N THR A 180 -18.11 11.25 -9.26
CA THR A 180 -17.82 12.59 -8.74
C THR A 180 -18.51 12.84 -7.41
N GLU A 181 -19.43 11.99 -6.97
CA GLU A 181 -20.19 12.17 -5.73
C GLU A 181 -19.68 11.29 -4.58
N GLU A 182 -19.77 11.80 -3.36
CA GLU A 182 -19.30 11.09 -2.15
C GLU A 182 -20.10 9.82 -1.88
N SER A 183 -21.42 9.85 -2.13
CA SER A 183 -22.30 8.70 -1.94
C SER A 183 -22.02 7.58 -2.94
N GLU A 184 -21.80 7.92 -4.21
CA GLU A 184 -21.46 6.95 -5.25
C GLU A 184 -20.10 6.31 -4.97
N LEU A 185 -19.11 7.10 -4.55
CA LEU A 185 -17.80 6.57 -4.15
C LEU A 185 -17.91 5.64 -2.94
N PHE A 186 -18.76 5.97 -1.96
CA PHE A 186 -19.00 5.12 -0.80
C PHE A 186 -19.60 3.77 -1.21
N GLU A 187 -20.67 3.77 -2.01
CA GLU A 187 -21.32 2.56 -2.50
C GLU A 187 -20.34 1.69 -3.28
N LEU A 188 -19.63 2.29 -4.24
CA LEU A 188 -18.65 1.59 -5.08
C LEU A 188 -17.54 0.91 -4.27
N VAL A 189 -17.12 1.51 -3.16
CA VAL A 189 -16.05 0.97 -2.32
C VAL A 189 -16.56 -0.14 -1.40
N VAL A 190 -17.81 -0.06 -0.93
CA VAL A 190 -18.43 -1.01 -0.01
C VAL A 190 -19.05 -2.21 -0.72
N GLU A 191 -19.55 -2.07 -1.95
CA GLU A 191 -20.21 -3.14 -2.73
C GLU A 191 -19.29 -4.31 -3.14
N GLY A 192 -18.00 -4.26 -2.76
CA GLY A 192 -17.07 -5.38 -2.91
C GLY A 192 -16.21 -5.63 -1.67
N CYS A 193 -16.70 -5.28 -0.47
CA CYS A 193 -16.09 -5.58 0.82
C CYS A 193 -16.56 -6.92 1.39
#